data_AF-A0A956LAE9-F1
#
_entry.id   AF-A0A956LAE9-F1
#
_cell.length_a   1.000
_cell.length_b   1.000
_cell.length_c   1.000
_cell.angle_alpha   90.00
_cell.angle_beta   90.00
_cell.angle_gamma   90.00
#
_symmetry.space_group_name_H-M   'P 1'
#
loop_
_entity.id
_entity.type
_entity.pdbx_description
1 polymer ?
#
loop_
_entity_poly.entity_id
_entity_poly.type
_entity_poly.pdbx_seq_one_letter_code
_entity_poly.pdbx_strand_id
1 'polypeptide(L)'
;MEQLRSEFERASDRLRGQAIAATLTFRVQAGDWRGVAEAKHAQLDLTHDHAERLALYRDLGQLYAERLGDPDRATEAYQQALALQPGDASLLHALHALHISTERWEDAVHTLDRLAALEPDAGRRCRHRREAAEILCDRLHAPLEAIERLEEALDDDPTMLEAL
;
A
#
# COMPACT_ATOMS: atom_id res chain seq x y z
N MET A 1 -9.17 23.00 -36.31
CA MET A 1 -7.88 23.27 -35.64
C MET A 1 -7.75 22.51 -34.32
N GLU A 2 -8.77 22.49 -33.46
CA GLU A 2 -8.74 21.76 -32.17
C GLU A 2 -8.63 20.23 -32.31
N GLN A 3 -9.31 19.62 -33.29
CA GLN A 3 -9.23 18.17 -33.54
C GLN A 3 -7.81 17.70 -33.93
N LEU A 4 -7.13 18.43 -34.81
CA LEU A 4 -5.76 18.12 -35.23
C LEU A 4 -4.74 18.29 -34.09
N ARG A 5 -4.95 19.28 -33.21
CA ARG A 5 -4.12 19.47 -32.01
C ARG A 5 -4.30 18.31 -31.03
N SER A 6 -5.53 17.88 -30.80
CA SER A 6 -5.86 16.76 -29.92
C SER A 6 -5.32 15.42 -30.45
N GLU A 7 -5.38 15.18 -31.77
CA GLU A 7 -4.80 13.98 -32.38
C GLU A 7 -3.27 13.96 -32.30
N PHE A 8 -2.62 15.11 -32.52
CA PHE A 8 -1.17 15.24 -32.37
C PHE A 8 -0.70 15.03 -30.93
N GLU A 9 -1.41 15.59 -29.94
CA GLU A 9 -1.13 15.38 -28.52
C GLU A 9 -1.27 13.89 -28.14
N ARG A 10 -2.34 13.21 -28.56
CA ARG A 10 -2.52 11.77 -28.34
C ARG A 10 -1.44 10.91 -28.99
N ALA A 11 -1.02 11.25 -30.22
CA ALA A 11 0.05 10.54 -30.91
C ALA A 11 1.40 10.74 -30.19
N SER A 12 1.67 11.96 -29.71
CA SER A 12 2.85 12.29 -28.90
C SER A 12 2.89 11.49 -27.59
N ASP A 13 1.78 11.45 -26.85
CA ASP A 13 1.70 10.72 -25.58
C ASP A 13 1.83 9.21 -25.77
N ARG A 14 1.28 8.67 -26.85
CA ARG A 14 1.45 7.26 -27.22
C ARG A 14 2.91 6.90 -27.48
N LEU A 15 3.62 7.74 -28.25
CA LEU A 15 5.03 7.54 -28.55
C LEU A 15 5.90 7.66 -27.28
N ARG A 16 5.59 8.63 -26.40
CA ARG A 16 6.24 8.73 -25.08
C ARG A 16 6.01 7.49 -24.24
N GLY A 17 4.79 7.00 -24.14
CA GLY A 17 4.46 5.78 -23.39
C GLY A 17 5.22 4.54 -23.90
N GLN A 18 5.33 4.38 -25.22
CA GLN A 18 6.11 3.30 -25.83
C GLN A 18 7.61 3.40 -25.53
N ALA A 19 8.17 4.62 -25.60
CA ALA A 19 9.58 4.86 -25.27
C ALA A 19 9.88 4.57 -23.79
N ILE A 20 8.98 4.98 -22.89
CA ILE A 20 9.11 4.70 -21.45
C ILE A 20 9.07 3.19 -21.21
N ALA A 21 8.10 2.47 -21.78
CA ALA A 21 8.00 1.02 -21.63
C ALA A 21 9.25 0.29 -22.16
N ALA A 22 9.79 0.70 -23.31
CA ALA A 22 10.99 0.11 -23.89
C ALA A 22 12.24 0.32 -23.02
N THR A 23 12.40 1.51 -22.42
CA THR A 23 13.55 1.83 -21.56
C THR A 23 13.47 1.17 -20.19
N LEU A 24 12.26 0.90 -19.69
CA LEU A 24 12.03 0.29 -18.38
C LEU A 24 12.68 -1.10 -18.27
N THR A 25 12.58 -1.93 -19.31
CA THR A 25 13.24 -3.25 -19.35
C THR A 25 14.76 -3.13 -19.21
N PHE A 26 15.38 -2.21 -19.94
CA PHE A 26 16.83 -1.99 -19.87
C PHE A 26 17.26 -1.44 -18.50
N ARG A 27 16.48 -0.53 -17.90
CA ARG A 27 16.75 0.02 -16.56
C ARG A 27 16.70 -1.06 -15.47
N VAL A 28 15.71 -1.96 -15.54
CA VAL A 28 15.60 -3.12 -14.64
C VAL A 28 16.83 -4.02 -14.77
N GLN A 29 17.26 -4.34 -16.00
CA GLN A 29 18.46 -5.15 -16.24
C GLN A 29 19.74 -4.49 -15.74
N ALA A 30 19.84 -3.17 -15.85
CA ALA A 30 20.96 -2.38 -15.36
C ALA A 30 20.97 -2.19 -13.84
N GLY A 31 19.90 -2.57 -13.13
CA GLY A 31 19.73 -2.30 -11.70
C GLY A 31 19.51 -0.81 -11.38
N ASP A 32 19.15 0.00 -12.38
CA ASP A 32 18.84 1.42 -12.20
C ASP A 32 17.42 1.60 -11.65
N TRP A 33 17.25 1.24 -10.39
CA TRP A 33 15.94 1.28 -9.71
C TRP A 33 15.39 2.70 -9.57
N ARG A 34 16.26 3.72 -9.51
CA ARG A 34 15.83 5.13 -9.51
C ARG A 34 15.23 5.50 -10.86
N GLY A 35 15.89 5.15 -11.95
CA GLY A 35 15.34 5.31 -13.29
C GLY A 35 14.04 4.51 -13.50
N VAL A 36 13.91 3.33 -12.92
CA VAL A 36 12.62 2.58 -12.97
C VAL A 36 11.50 3.39 -12.29
N ALA A 37 11.76 3.97 -11.11
CA ALA A 37 10.78 4.79 -10.42
C ALA A 37 10.39 6.04 -11.22
N GLU A 38 11.36 6.75 -11.79
CA GLU A 38 11.13 7.91 -12.65
C GLU A 38 10.29 7.55 -13.89
N ALA A 39 10.60 6.41 -14.53
CA ALA A 39 9.84 5.93 -15.67
C ALA A 39 8.37 5.64 -15.30
N LYS A 40 8.13 4.99 -14.16
CA LYS A 40 6.76 4.70 -13.69
C LYS A 40 5.98 5.96 -13.34
N HIS A 41 6.62 6.97 -12.75
CA HIS A 41 6.00 8.28 -12.53
C HIS A 41 5.65 8.97 -13.85
N ALA A 42 6.53 8.94 -14.84
CA ALA A 42 6.20 9.45 -16.18
C ALA A 42 5.04 8.67 -16.84
N GLN A 43 4.87 7.38 -16.56
CA GLN A 43 3.67 6.63 -17.00
C GLN A 43 2.40 7.12 -16.29
N LEU A 44 2.47 7.39 -14.97
CA LEU A 44 1.35 7.94 -14.21
C LEU A 44 0.89 9.31 -14.74
N ASP A 45 1.79 10.13 -15.25
CA ASP A 45 1.46 11.43 -15.86
C ASP A 45 0.71 11.28 -17.20
N LEU A 46 0.92 10.17 -17.90
CA LEU A 46 0.31 9.90 -19.20
C LEU A 46 -1.01 9.12 -19.08
N THR A 47 -1.14 8.28 -18.05
CA THR A 47 -2.32 7.43 -17.86
C THR A 47 -3.36 8.04 -16.90
N HIS A 48 -4.61 8.00 -17.37
CA HIS A 48 -5.80 8.37 -16.60
C HIS A 48 -6.65 7.14 -16.27
N ASP A 49 -6.23 5.95 -16.70
CA ASP A 49 -6.92 4.70 -16.42
C ASP A 49 -6.69 4.31 -14.95
N HIS A 50 -7.78 4.05 -14.22
CA HIS A 50 -7.69 3.77 -12.78
C HIS A 50 -6.95 2.45 -12.51
N ALA A 51 -7.14 1.43 -13.35
CA ALA A 51 -6.52 0.12 -13.15
C ALA A 51 -5.01 0.16 -13.45
N GLU A 52 -4.60 0.88 -14.50
CA GLU A 52 -3.19 1.09 -14.81
C GLU A 52 -2.48 1.93 -13.73
N ARG A 53 -3.11 3.01 -13.27
CA ARG A 53 -2.58 3.84 -12.17
C ARG A 53 -2.43 3.04 -10.88
N LEU A 54 -3.43 2.21 -10.55
CA LEU A 54 -3.37 1.32 -9.40
C LEU A 54 -2.18 0.33 -9.49
N ALA A 55 -1.98 -0.28 -10.65
CA ALA A 55 -0.83 -1.17 -10.88
C ALA A 55 0.51 -0.42 -10.73
N LEU A 56 0.63 0.77 -11.30
CA LEU A 56 1.82 1.60 -11.20
C LEU A 56 2.14 2.01 -9.76
N TYR A 57 1.13 2.41 -8.98
CA TYR A 57 1.31 2.75 -7.56
C TYR A 57 1.69 1.54 -6.71
N ARG A 58 1.11 0.36 -6.95
CA ARG A 58 1.53 -0.90 -6.31
C ARG A 58 3.00 -1.20 -6.57
N ASP A 59 3.40 -1.14 -7.84
CA ASP A 59 4.78 -1.40 -8.25
C ASP A 59 5.76 -0.37 -7.65
N LEU A 60 5.39 0.91 -7.63
CA LEU A 60 6.20 1.96 -7.02
C LEU A 60 6.36 1.73 -5.52
N GLY A 61 5.29 1.38 -4.81
CA GLY A 61 5.35 1.07 -3.38
C GLY A 61 6.34 -0.07 -3.10
N GLN A 62 6.25 -1.16 -3.87
CA GLN A 62 7.17 -2.29 -3.74
C GLN A 62 8.61 -1.90 -4.07
N LEU A 63 8.82 -1.15 -5.16
CA LEU A 63 10.13 -0.68 -5.58
C LEU A 63 10.80 0.19 -4.50
N TYR A 64 10.04 1.11 -3.91
CA TYR A 64 10.53 1.98 -2.84
C TYR A 64 10.86 1.19 -1.57
N ALA A 65 10.00 0.26 -1.16
CA ALA A 65 10.21 -0.57 0.02
C ALA A 65 11.39 -1.53 -0.12
N GLU A 66 11.48 -2.27 -1.23
CA GLU A 66 12.41 -3.40 -1.35
C GLU A 66 13.74 -3.05 -2.03
N ARG A 67 13.74 -2.10 -2.97
CA ARG A 67 14.93 -1.83 -3.82
C ARG A 67 15.59 -0.51 -3.49
N LEU A 68 14.80 0.51 -3.18
CA LEU A 68 15.32 1.86 -2.91
C LEU A 68 15.50 2.15 -1.42
N GLY A 69 14.89 1.35 -0.54
CA GLY A 69 14.97 1.54 0.91
C GLY A 69 14.39 2.87 1.36
N ASP A 70 13.31 3.30 0.71
CA ASP A 70 12.65 4.58 0.96
C ASP A 70 11.21 4.35 1.46
N PRO A 71 11.04 4.15 2.79
CA PRO A 71 9.75 3.78 3.34
C PRO A 71 8.71 4.90 3.24
N ASP A 72 9.12 6.17 3.26
CA ASP A 72 8.20 7.30 3.11
C ASP A 72 7.52 7.28 1.74
N ARG A 73 8.31 7.18 0.67
CA ARG A 73 7.77 7.10 -0.69
C ARG A 73 7.02 5.80 -0.96
N ALA A 74 7.41 4.71 -0.29
CA ALA A 74 6.65 3.46 -0.35
C ALA A 74 5.25 3.62 0.27
N THR A 75 5.17 4.20 1.46
CA THR A 75 3.90 4.51 2.13
C THR A 75 3.02 5.40 1.27
N GLU A 76 3.56 6.50 0.72
CA GLU A 76 2.82 7.40 -0.17
C GLU A 76 2.26 6.66 -1.39
N ALA A 77 3.07 5.84 -2.07
CA ALA A 77 2.64 5.08 -3.24
C ALA A 77 1.53 4.07 -2.89
N TYR A 78 1.65 3.33 -1.79
CA TYR A 78 0.60 2.42 -1.34
C TYR A 78 -0.68 3.15 -0.91
N GLN A 79 -0.57 4.33 -0.30
CA GLN A 79 -1.74 5.16 0.01
C GLN A 79 -2.46 5.65 -1.25
N GLN A 80 -1.72 6.06 -2.30
CA GLN A 80 -2.32 6.39 -3.59
C GLN A 80 -3.01 5.18 -4.24
N ALA A 81 -2.41 4.00 -4.14
CA ALA A 81 -3.03 2.75 -4.60
C ALA A 81 -4.34 2.45 -3.81
N LEU A 82 -4.33 2.63 -2.49
CA LEU A 82 -5.52 2.46 -1.66
C LEU A 82 -6.59 3.52 -1.92
N ALA A 83 -6.24 4.74 -2.30
CA ALA A 83 -7.22 5.74 -2.72
C ALA A 83 -8.01 5.29 -3.97
N LEU A 84 -7.37 4.52 -4.86
CA LEU A 84 -8.01 3.93 -6.04
C LEU A 84 -8.78 2.64 -5.71
N GLN A 85 -8.29 1.85 -4.75
CA GLN A 85 -8.94 0.62 -4.29
C GLN A 85 -8.93 0.51 -2.74
N PRO A 86 -9.88 1.15 -2.04
CA PRO A 86 -9.85 1.28 -0.57
C PRO A 86 -9.94 -0.04 0.21
N GLY A 87 -10.53 -1.07 -0.40
CA GLY A 87 -10.75 -2.39 0.18
C GLY A 87 -9.69 -3.44 -0.17
N ASP A 88 -8.54 -3.03 -0.70
CA ASP A 88 -7.48 -3.98 -1.03
C ASP A 88 -6.64 -4.36 0.21
N ALA A 89 -6.97 -5.52 0.79
CA ALA A 89 -6.24 -6.07 1.92
C ALA A 89 -4.75 -6.34 1.61
N SER A 90 -4.38 -6.62 0.35
CA SER A 90 -2.97 -6.88 0.00
C SER A 90 -2.10 -5.63 0.17
N LEU A 91 -2.62 -4.47 -0.20
CA LEU A 91 -1.98 -3.17 0.02
C LEU A 91 -1.89 -2.81 1.50
N LEU A 92 -2.93 -3.12 2.28
CA LEU A 92 -2.91 -2.92 3.72
C LEU A 92 -1.88 -3.82 4.41
N HIS A 93 -1.74 -5.08 3.99
CA HIS A 93 -0.68 -5.95 4.51
C HIS A 93 0.73 -5.43 4.15
N ALA A 94 0.92 -4.90 2.95
CA ALA A 94 2.20 -4.28 2.55
C ALA A 94 2.52 -3.04 3.40
N LEU A 95 1.53 -2.16 3.64
CA LEU A 95 1.68 -1.02 4.55
C LEU A 95 1.96 -1.46 5.99
N HIS A 96 1.25 -2.47 6.49
CA HIS A 96 1.47 -3.00 7.83
C HIS A 96 2.91 -3.49 8.01
N ALA A 97 3.39 -4.33 7.10
CA ALA A 97 4.78 -4.82 7.14
C ALA A 97 5.80 -3.68 7.08
N LEU A 98 5.53 -2.66 6.25
CA LEU A 98 6.38 -1.48 6.14
C LEU A 98 6.39 -0.68 7.45
N HIS A 99 5.23 -0.41 8.04
CA HIS A 99 5.10 0.32 9.31
C HIS A 99 5.77 -0.42 10.46
N ILE A 100 5.63 -1.74 10.54
CA ILE A 100 6.35 -2.57 11.53
C ILE A 100 7.86 -2.47 11.34
N SER A 101 8.36 -2.65 10.12
CA SER A 101 9.81 -2.61 9.85
C SER A 101 10.45 -1.23 10.08
N THR A 102 9.64 -0.18 10.12
CA THR A 102 10.07 1.21 10.32
C THR A 102 9.64 1.77 11.67
N GLU A 103 9.12 0.92 12.56
CA GLU A 103 8.70 1.26 13.91
C GLU A 103 7.63 2.37 13.97
N ARG A 104 6.81 2.49 12.93
CA ARG A 104 5.65 3.39 12.87
C ARG A 104 4.44 2.73 13.52
N TRP A 105 4.50 2.58 14.83
CA TRP A 105 3.55 1.77 15.59
C TRP A 105 2.10 2.26 15.50
N GLU A 106 1.88 3.58 15.54
CA GLU A 106 0.53 4.16 15.39
C GLU A 106 -0.07 3.83 14.01
N ASP A 107 0.72 4.01 12.95
CA ASP A 107 0.28 3.69 11.58
C ASP A 107 0.05 2.18 11.39
N ALA A 108 0.83 1.32 12.06
CA ALA A 108 0.64 -0.12 12.05
C ALA A 108 -0.71 -0.51 12.70
N VAL A 109 -1.02 0.05 13.87
CA VAL A 109 -2.31 -0.16 14.55
C VAL A 109 -3.46 0.29 13.67
N HIS A 110 -3.40 1.49 13.10
CA HIS A 110 -4.43 1.98 12.18
C HIS A 110 -4.61 1.09 10.94
N THR A 111 -3.52 0.50 10.44
CA THR A 111 -3.58 -0.42 9.29
C THR A 111 -4.23 -1.74 9.68
N LEU A 112 -3.94 -2.27 10.87
CA LEU A 112 -4.57 -3.47 11.42
C LEU A 112 -6.07 -3.27 11.65
N ASP A 113 -6.50 -2.11 12.13
CA ASP A 113 -7.93 -1.80 12.30
C ASP A 113 -8.70 -1.83 10.99
N ARG A 114 -8.08 -1.30 9.93
CA ARG A 114 -8.66 -1.35 8.58
C ARG A 114 -8.71 -2.77 8.04
N LEU A 115 -7.68 -3.58 8.29
CA LEU A 115 -7.67 -5.00 7.94
C LEU A 115 -8.78 -5.76 8.67
N ALA A 116 -8.93 -5.53 9.97
CA ALA A 116 -10.01 -6.11 10.77
C ALA A 116 -11.39 -5.73 10.23
N ALA A 117 -11.62 -4.46 9.92
CA ALA A 117 -12.89 -3.98 9.39
C ALA A 117 -13.27 -4.60 8.02
N LEU A 118 -12.28 -5.01 7.22
CA LEU A 118 -12.48 -5.63 5.90
C LEU A 118 -12.54 -7.16 5.95
N GLU A 119 -12.15 -7.80 7.05
CA GLU A 119 -12.01 -9.25 7.15
C GLU A 119 -13.34 -9.91 7.56
N PRO A 120 -13.99 -10.69 6.67
CA PRO A 120 -15.23 -11.38 6.98
C PRO A 120 -15.05 -12.53 8.00
N ASP A 121 -13.89 -13.19 8.00
CA ASP A 121 -13.63 -14.31 8.90
C ASP A 121 -13.36 -13.83 10.33
N ALA A 122 -14.23 -14.22 11.27
CA ALA A 122 -14.14 -13.76 12.65
C ALA A 122 -12.80 -14.11 13.32
N GLY A 123 -12.26 -15.31 13.05
CA GLY A 123 -10.97 -15.72 13.60
C GLY A 123 -9.79 -14.91 13.08
N ARG A 124 -9.79 -14.53 11.79
CA ARG A 124 -8.77 -13.64 11.21
C ARG A 124 -8.94 -12.19 11.67
N ARG A 125 -10.17 -11.69 11.79
CA ARG A 125 -10.47 -10.36 12.32
C ARG A 125 -10.00 -10.22 13.78
N CYS A 126 -10.31 -11.22 14.60
CA CYS A 126 -9.82 -11.34 15.97
C CYS A 126 -8.28 -11.29 16.04
N ARG A 127 -7.58 -11.99 15.13
CA ARG A 127 -6.11 -11.94 15.06
C ARG A 127 -5.57 -10.54 14.79
N HIS A 128 -6.16 -9.78 13.85
CA HIS A 128 -5.73 -8.41 13.57
C HIS A 128 -5.92 -7.48 14.77
N ARG A 129 -7.06 -7.58 15.46
CA ARG A 129 -7.35 -6.79 16.66
C ARG A 129 -6.42 -7.12 17.83
N ARG A 130 -6.09 -8.41 18.01
CA ARG A 130 -5.13 -8.86 19.02
C ARG A 130 -3.72 -8.33 18.75
N GLU A 131 -3.26 -8.38 17.51
CA GLU A 131 -1.96 -7.81 17.14
C GLU A 131 -1.92 -6.29 17.38
N ALA A 132 -3.02 -5.58 17.08
CA ALA A 132 -3.12 -4.15 17.38
C ALA A 132 -3.01 -3.88 18.88
N ALA A 133 -3.71 -4.67 19.71
CA ALA A 133 -3.61 -4.58 21.17
C ALA A 133 -2.20 -4.87 21.70
N GLU A 134 -1.51 -5.87 21.15
CA GLU A 134 -0.11 -6.18 21.51
C GLU A 134 0.80 -4.98 21.22
N ILE A 135 0.67 -4.34 20.06
CA ILE A 135 1.45 -3.13 19.72
C ILE A 135 1.11 -1.96 20.66
N LEU A 136 -0.18 -1.74 20.95
CA LEU A 136 -0.65 -0.68 21.85
C LEU A 136 -0.07 -0.83 23.26
N CYS A 137 -0.04 -2.05 23.80
CA CYS A 137 0.56 -2.34 25.10
C CYS A 137 2.09 -2.20 25.09
N ASP A 138 2.75 -2.90 24.17
CA ASP A 138 4.21 -3.13 24.24
C ASP A 138 5.01 -1.97 23.68
N ARG A 139 4.50 -1.31 22.64
CA ARG A 139 5.24 -0.28 21.88
C ARG A 139 4.74 1.13 22.16
N LEU A 140 3.43 1.31 22.30
CA LEU A 140 2.80 2.62 22.50
C LEU A 140 2.47 2.92 23.96
N HIS A 141 2.52 1.92 24.84
CA HIS A 141 2.15 2.05 26.26
C HIS A 141 0.76 2.67 26.47
N ALA A 142 -0.19 2.27 25.62
CA ALA A 142 -1.58 2.72 25.58
C ALA A 142 -2.53 1.57 26.02
N PRO A 143 -2.55 1.19 27.31
CA PRO A 143 -3.25 0.00 27.77
C PRO A 143 -4.78 0.11 27.66
N LEU A 144 -5.35 1.31 27.73
CA LEU A 144 -6.79 1.50 27.59
C LEU A 144 -7.26 1.20 26.16
N GLU A 145 -6.56 1.73 25.15
CA GLU A 145 -6.83 1.44 23.75
C GLU A 145 -6.59 -0.04 23.42
N ALA A 146 -5.58 -0.66 24.05
CA ALA A 146 -5.33 -2.09 23.90
C ALA A 146 -6.49 -2.93 24.43
N ILE A 147 -7.07 -2.57 25.59
CA ILE A 147 -8.24 -3.24 26.16
C ILE A 147 -9.43 -3.14 25.21
N GLU A 148 -9.69 -1.97 24.61
CA GLU A 148 -10.78 -1.79 23.65
C GLU A 148 -10.64 -2.77 22.46
N ARG A 149 -9.44 -2.93 21.90
CA ARG A 149 -9.22 -3.88 20.81
C ARG A 149 -9.33 -5.34 21.24
N LEU A 150 -8.97 -5.68 22.47
CA LEU A 150 -9.17 -7.02 23.01
C LEU A 150 -10.65 -7.32 23.24
N GLU A 151 -11.43 -6.37 23.75
CA GLU A 151 -12.88 -6.51 23.91
C GLU A 151 -13.55 -6.76 22.54
N GLU A 152 -13.18 -5.99 21.52
CA GLU A 152 -13.66 -6.22 20.15
C GLU A 152 -13.21 -7.58 19.58
N ALA A 153 -12.01 -8.05 19.94
CA ALA A 153 -11.51 -9.36 19.51
C ALA A 153 -12.27 -10.51 20.18
N LEU A 154 -12.69 -10.33 21.44
CA LEU A 154 -13.52 -11.29 22.18
C LEU A 154 -14.94 -11.36 21.62
N ASP A 155 -15.49 -10.23 21.16
CA ASP A 155 -16.78 -10.21 20.48
C ASP A 155 -16.75 -11.00 19.15
N ASP A 156 -15.62 -11.01 18.45
CA ASP A 156 -15.43 -11.80 17.24
C ASP A 156 -15.29 -13.30 17.51
N ASP A 157 -14.45 -13.66 18.49
CA ASP A 157 -14.17 -15.03 18.86
C ASP A 157 -14.14 -15.20 20.40
N PRO A 158 -15.30 -15.50 21.01
CA PRO A 158 -15.41 -15.70 22.46
C PRO A 158 -14.56 -16.86 22.99
N THR A 159 -14.15 -17.80 22.13
CA THR A 159 -13.34 -18.95 22.54
C THR A 159 -11.89 -18.55 22.83
N MET A 160 -11.48 -17.34 22.47
CA MET A 160 -10.17 -16.78 22.82
C MET A 160 -9.94 -16.68 24.34
N LEU A 161 -11.01 -16.57 25.16
CA LEU A 161 -10.90 -16.59 26.63
C LEU A 161 -10.38 -17.91 27.20
N GLU A 162 -10.51 -19.03 26.47
CA GLU A 162 -10.04 -20.34 26.93
C GLU A 162 -8.52 -20.52 26.75
N ALA A 163 -7.88 -19.62 25.99
CA ALA A 163 -6.47 -19.75 25.55
C ALA A 163 -5.49 -18.75 26.18
N LEU A 164 -5.95 -17.82 27.03
CA LEU A 164 -5.16 -16.85 27.79
C LEU A 164 -4.90 -17.34 29.23
#